data_AF-A0A2I4AMS7-F1
#
_entry.id   AF-A0A2I4AMS7-F1
#
_cell.length_a   1.000
_cell.length_b   1.000
_cell.length_c   1.000
_cell.angle_alpha   90.00
_cell.angle_beta   90.00
_cell.angle_gamma   90.00
#
_symmetry.space_group_name_H-M   'P 1'
#
loop_
_entity.id
_entity.type
_entity.pdbx_description
1 polymer ?
#
loop_
_entity_poly.entity_id
_entity_poly.type
_entity_poly.pdbx_seq_one_letter_code
_entity_poly.pdbx_strand_id
1 'polypeptide(L)'
;MHDVPYSFSVGPEVCACMTAVCSAVRRVCPTLPLGVQILSSANQQALAVALASGLDFIRAEGFVFSHVADEGLLNACAGDLLRYRRQVGADNVQIFTDIKKKHRGLSICEDPGADRVRSDVQQP
;
A
#
# COMPACT_ATOMS: atom_id res chain seq x y z
N MET A 1 -20.13 -4.54 1.10
CA MET A 1 -19.10 -5.20 1.93
C MET A 1 -19.72 -5.36 3.31
N HIS A 2 -19.85 -6.58 3.82
CA HIS A 2 -20.78 -6.88 4.95
C HIS A 2 -20.08 -7.17 6.29
N ASP A 3 -18.75 -7.22 6.30
CA ASP A 3 -17.96 -7.48 7.51
C ASP A 3 -17.60 -6.17 8.21
N VAL A 4 -18.50 -5.72 9.09
CA VAL A 4 -18.33 -4.53 9.92
C VAL A 4 -18.34 -4.98 11.40
N PRO A 5 -17.38 -4.55 12.24
CA PRO A 5 -16.28 -3.63 11.96
C PRO A 5 -15.10 -4.28 11.24
N TYR A 6 -14.43 -3.51 10.39
CA TYR A 6 -13.22 -3.91 9.70
C TYR A 6 -12.07 -4.12 10.69
N SER A 7 -11.30 -5.19 10.50
CA SER A 7 -10.05 -5.38 11.23
C SER A 7 -8.87 -4.84 10.46
N PHE A 8 -8.06 -4.00 11.12
CA PHE A 8 -6.76 -3.56 10.60
C PHE A 8 -5.61 -4.51 10.97
N SER A 9 -5.87 -5.54 11.79
CA SER A 9 -4.87 -6.56 12.08
C SER A 9 -4.79 -7.54 10.92
N VAL A 10 -3.58 -7.71 10.40
CA VAL A 10 -3.28 -8.68 9.35
C VAL A 10 -2.48 -9.80 9.96
N GLY A 11 -3.04 -11.01 9.95
CA GLY A 11 -2.37 -12.19 10.46
C GLY A 11 -1.27 -12.69 9.52
N PRO A 12 -0.31 -13.48 10.05
CA PRO A 12 0.81 -14.01 9.28
C PRO A 12 0.36 -14.91 8.12
N GLU A 13 -0.82 -15.52 8.22
CA GLU A 13 -1.43 -16.34 7.17
C GLU A 13 -1.61 -15.57 5.86
N VAL A 14 -1.96 -14.27 5.94
CA VAL A 14 -2.13 -13.44 4.74
C VAL A 14 -0.79 -13.22 4.06
N CYS A 15 0.25 -12.85 4.81
CA CYS A 15 1.59 -12.66 4.26
C CYS A 15 2.17 -13.96 3.67
N ALA A 16 1.95 -15.09 4.33
CA ALA A 16 2.42 -16.40 3.87
C ALA A 16 1.74 -16.80 2.54
N CYS A 17 0.41 -16.73 2.50
CA CYS A 17 -0.38 -17.05 1.31
C CYS A 17 -0.04 -16.11 0.15
N MET A 18 0.01 -14.80 0.40
CA MET A 18 0.32 -13.82 -0.65
C MET A 18 1.75 -13.99 -1.19
N THR A 19 2.74 -14.30 -0.35
CA THR A 19 4.10 -14.61 -0.80
C THR A 19 4.13 -15.82 -1.74
N ALA A 20 3.41 -16.89 -1.39
CA ALA A 20 3.35 -18.09 -2.22
C ALA A 20 2.73 -17.80 -3.60
N VAL A 21 1.62 -17.06 -3.63
CA VAL A 21 0.93 -16.67 -4.86
C VAL A 21 1.80 -15.73 -5.70
N CYS A 22 2.31 -14.64 -5.10
CA CYS A 22 3.14 -13.67 -5.81
C CYS A 22 4.40 -14.30 -6.39
N SER A 23 5.06 -15.20 -5.66
CA SER A 23 6.22 -15.94 -6.14
C SER A 23 5.87 -16.86 -7.31
N ALA A 24 4.70 -17.51 -7.28
CA ALA A 24 4.23 -18.32 -8.40
C ALA A 24 3.95 -17.48 -9.65
N VAL A 25 3.30 -16.33 -9.49
CA VAL A 25 3.02 -15.39 -10.59
C VAL A 25 4.32 -14.85 -11.18
N ARG A 26 5.30 -14.47 -10.35
CA ARG A 26 6.61 -14.01 -10.83
C ARG A 26 7.33 -15.07 -11.67
N ARG A 27 7.24 -16.36 -11.29
CA ARG A 27 7.83 -17.44 -12.10
C ARG A 27 7.18 -17.59 -13.48
N VAL A 28 5.86 -17.40 -13.58
CA VAL A 28 5.13 -17.47 -14.85
C VAL A 28 5.35 -16.23 -15.71
N CYS A 29 5.52 -15.06 -15.07
CA CYS A 29 5.66 -13.76 -15.72
C CYS A 29 6.99 -13.07 -15.31
N PRO A 30 8.16 -13.56 -15.78
CA PRO A 30 9.45 -13.08 -15.32
C PRO A 30 9.78 -11.66 -15.81
N THR A 31 9.25 -11.23 -16.95
CA THR A 31 9.59 -9.96 -17.61
C THR A 31 8.55 -8.86 -17.42
N LEU A 32 7.33 -9.21 -16.98
CA LEU A 32 6.28 -8.23 -16.79
C LEU A 32 6.49 -7.48 -15.46
N PRO A 33 6.26 -6.16 -15.42
CA PRO A 33 6.20 -5.43 -14.17
C PRO A 33 5.06 -6.00 -13.30
N LEU A 34 5.39 -6.45 -12.10
CA LEU A 34 4.41 -7.01 -11.16
C LEU A 34 4.41 -6.21 -9.86
N GLY A 35 3.23 -6.05 -9.30
CA GLY A 35 3.06 -5.47 -7.97
C GLY A 35 1.93 -6.09 -7.19
N VAL A 36 1.84 -5.71 -5.91
CA VAL A 36 0.87 -6.27 -4.97
C VAL A 36 0.21 -5.19 -4.13
N GLN A 37 -1.04 -5.45 -3.78
CA GLN A 37 -1.83 -4.70 -2.81
C GLN A 37 -2.48 -5.72 -1.87
N ILE A 38 -2.36 -5.51 -0.56
CA ILE A 38 -2.87 -6.44 0.46
C ILE A 38 -3.82 -5.66 1.36
N LEU A 39 -5.07 -6.12 1.43
CA LEU A 39 -6.13 -5.62 2.34
C LEU A 39 -6.25 -4.09 2.37
N SER A 40 -7.02 -3.54 3.32
CA SER A 40 -7.12 -2.09 3.50
C SER A 40 -5.94 -1.61 4.36
N SER A 41 -5.01 -0.86 3.76
CA SER A 41 -3.84 -0.25 4.42
C SER A 41 -2.80 -1.23 5.01
N ALA A 42 -2.74 -2.48 4.57
CA ALA A 42 -1.66 -3.41 4.95
C ALA A 42 -0.38 -3.17 4.14
N ASN A 43 0.07 -1.91 4.11
CA ASN A 43 1.12 -1.45 3.21
C ASN A 43 2.49 -2.02 3.57
N GLN A 44 2.79 -2.20 4.86
CA GLN A 44 4.05 -2.82 5.30
C GLN A 44 4.10 -4.30 4.91
N GLN A 45 2.99 -5.02 5.10
CA GLN A 45 2.84 -6.42 4.70
C GLN A 45 2.99 -6.57 3.19
N ALA A 46 2.35 -5.67 2.41
CA ALA A 46 2.50 -5.64 0.96
C ALA A 46 3.97 -5.44 0.55
N LEU A 47 4.68 -4.53 1.21
CA LEU A 47 6.10 -4.28 0.93
C LEU A 47 6.98 -5.49 1.25
N ALA A 48 6.75 -6.14 2.39
CA ALA A 48 7.47 -7.34 2.78
C ALA A 48 7.26 -8.50 1.79
N VAL A 49 6.01 -8.72 1.37
CA VAL A 49 5.65 -9.73 0.37
C VAL A 49 6.27 -9.42 -0.99
N ALA A 50 6.24 -8.15 -1.41
CA ALA A 50 6.84 -7.70 -2.66
C ALA A 50 8.35 -7.97 -2.69
N LEU A 51 9.05 -7.60 -1.61
CA LEU A 51 10.48 -7.87 -1.46
C LEU A 51 10.76 -9.38 -1.50
N ALA A 52 10.03 -10.18 -0.71
CA ALA A 52 10.25 -11.62 -0.62
C ALA A 52 9.96 -12.36 -1.93
N SER A 53 9.02 -11.87 -2.73
CA SER A 53 8.58 -12.50 -3.97
C SER A 53 9.26 -11.94 -5.24
N GLY A 54 10.12 -10.92 -5.10
CA GLY A 54 10.77 -10.25 -6.23
C GLY A 54 9.81 -9.47 -7.11
N LEU A 55 8.85 -8.76 -6.51
CA LEU A 55 7.96 -7.85 -7.22
C LEU A 55 8.59 -6.45 -7.37
N ASP A 56 8.12 -5.70 -8.35
CA ASP A 56 8.71 -4.40 -8.73
C ASP A 56 8.08 -3.24 -7.97
N PHE A 57 6.82 -3.39 -7.55
CA PHE A 57 6.11 -2.31 -6.85
C PHE A 57 5.01 -2.80 -5.90
N ILE A 58 4.58 -1.91 -5.02
CA ILE A 58 3.35 -2.04 -4.25
C ILE A 58 2.40 -0.89 -4.55
N ARG A 59 1.11 -1.12 -4.34
CA ARG A 59 0.13 -0.05 -4.24
C ARG A 59 -0.20 0.19 -2.77
N ALA A 60 0.09 1.39 -2.28
CA ALA A 60 -0.13 1.78 -0.90
C ALA A 60 -1.35 2.70 -0.75
N GLU A 61 -2.25 2.32 0.17
CA GLU A 61 -3.46 3.08 0.50
C GLU A 61 -3.23 3.95 1.73
N GLY A 62 -3.79 5.17 1.74
CA GLY A 62 -3.66 6.06 2.91
C GLY A 62 -2.23 6.53 3.17
N PHE A 63 -1.44 6.75 2.11
CA PHE A 63 -0.04 7.12 2.26
C PHE A 63 0.13 8.56 2.78
N VAL A 64 -0.44 9.54 2.08
CA VAL A 64 -0.24 10.98 2.37
C VAL A 64 -1.28 11.52 3.35
N PHE A 65 -2.56 11.16 3.17
CA PHE A 65 -3.67 11.78 3.89
C PHE A 65 -4.45 10.75 4.70
N SER A 66 -4.65 11.06 5.98
CA SER A 66 -5.62 10.37 6.80
C SER A 66 -7.03 10.64 6.29
N HIS A 67 -7.90 9.64 6.35
CA HIS A 67 -9.27 9.79 5.90
C HIS A 67 -10.22 8.87 6.64
N VAL A 68 -11.50 9.26 6.64
CA VAL A 68 -12.58 8.42 7.13
C VAL A 68 -13.24 7.73 5.93
N ALA A 69 -13.36 6.42 6.02
CA ALA A 69 -14.05 5.57 5.06
C ALA A 69 -14.95 4.58 5.79
N ASP A 70 -15.57 3.65 5.06
CA ASP A 70 -16.45 2.61 5.62
C ASP A 70 -15.71 1.74 6.67
N GLU A 71 -14.38 1.65 6.55
CA GLU A 71 -13.50 0.95 7.50
C GLU A 71 -13.19 1.73 8.79
N GLY A 72 -13.60 3.00 8.87
CA GLY A 72 -13.27 3.91 9.96
C GLY A 72 -12.14 4.88 9.63
N LEU A 73 -11.40 5.33 10.64
CA LEU A 73 -10.30 6.28 10.48
C LEU A 73 -9.04 5.55 10.01
N LEU A 74 -8.61 5.85 8.78
CA LEU A 74 -7.32 5.44 8.26
C LEU A 74 -6.30 6.56 8.41
N ASN A 75 -5.19 6.29 9.10
CA ASN A 75 -4.12 7.28 9.28
C ASN A 75 -3.13 7.28 8.10
N ALA A 76 -2.55 8.44 7.84
CA ALA A 76 -1.43 8.57 6.91
C ALA A 76 -0.24 7.72 7.37
N CYS A 77 0.28 6.85 6.49
CA CYS A 77 1.34 5.88 6.85
C CYS A 77 2.69 6.15 6.17
N ALA A 78 2.86 7.27 5.46
CA ALA A 78 4.07 7.53 4.67
C ALA A 78 5.37 7.43 5.49
N GLY A 79 5.40 8.03 6.68
CA GLY A 79 6.59 8.02 7.53
C GLY A 79 7.00 6.61 7.94
N ASP A 80 6.05 5.82 8.45
CA ASP A 80 6.32 4.47 8.93
C ASP A 80 6.66 3.51 7.78
N LEU A 81 5.97 3.64 6.65
CA LEU A 81 6.20 2.80 5.48
C LEU A 81 7.58 3.03 4.87
N LEU A 82 8.00 4.30 4.72
CA LEU A 82 9.32 4.62 4.16
C LEU A 82 10.46 4.22 5.10
N ARG A 83 10.30 4.36 6.42
CA ARG A 83 11.28 3.84 7.39
C ARG A 83 11.37 2.32 7.33
N TYR A 84 10.23 1.65 7.28
CA TYR A 84 10.18 0.20 7.16
C TYR A 84 10.84 -0.28 5.86
N ARG A 85 10.56 0.37 4.72
CA ARG A 85 11.22 0.10 3.43
C ARG A 85 12.73 0.09 3.55
N ARG A 86 13.28 1.12 4.19
CA ARG A 86 14.73 1.23 4.41
C ARG A 86 15.25 0.17 5.37
N GLN A 87 14.50 -0.15 6.42
CA GLN A 87 14.88 -1.16 7.41
C GLN A 87 15.00 -2.56 6.80
N VAL A 88 14.11 -2.93 5.88
CA VAL A 88 14.12 -4.25 5.23
C VAL A 88 14.94 -4.28 3.93
N GLY A 89 15.53 -3.15 3.52
CA GLY A 89 16.31 -3.05 2.29
C GLY A 89 15.49 -3.12 1.01
N ALA A 90 14.19 -2.76 1.04
CA ALA A 90 13.29 -2.77 -0.12
C ALA A 90 13.40 -1.51 -0.98
N ASP A 91 14.60 -0.94 -1.13
CA ASP A 91 14.82 0.28 -1.92
C ASP A 91 14.56 0.07 -3.41
N ASN A 92 14.59 -1.18 -3.89
CA ASN A 92 14.26 -1.56 -5.26
C ASN A 92 12.76 -1.68 -5.55
N VAL A 93 11.90 -1.71 -4.52
CA VAL A 93 10.44 -1.83 -4.68
C VAL A 93 9.81 -0.43 -4.72
N GLN A 94 9.15 -0.10 -5.82
CA GLN A 94 8.45 1.17 -5.98
C GLN A 94 7.15 1.20 -5.18
N ILE A 95 6.75 2.38 -4.69
CA ILE A 95 5.50 2.55 -3.93
C ILE A 95 4.59 3.49 -4.72
N PHE A 96 3.54 2.94 -5.31
CA PHE A 96 2.49 3.73 -5.95
C PHE A 96 1.40 4.07 -4.94
N THR A 97 1.15 5.35 -4.74
CA THR A 97 0.27 5.82 -3.67
C THR A 97 -0.96 6.51 -4.24
N ASP A 98 -2.13 6.18 -3.72
CA ASP A 98 -3.34 6.91 -4.07
C ASP A 98 -3.34 8.31 -3.42
N ILE A 99 -3.36 9.36 -4.23
CA ILE A 99 -3.51 10.75 -3.73
C ILE A 99 -4.91 10.91 -3.10
N LYS A 100 -5.94 10.38 -3.77
CA LYS A 100 -7.32 10.28 -3.26
C LYS A 100 -7.92 8.88 -3.51
N LYS A 101 -8.28 8.14 -2.44
CA LYS A 101 -8.97 6.82 -2.55
C LYS A 101 -10.40 7.02 -3.07
N LYS A 102 -10.90 6.05 -3.84
CA LYS A 102 -12.25 6.09 -4.45
C LYS A 102 -13.41 6.09 -3.43
N HIS A 103 -13.19 5.56 -2.22
CA HIS A 103 -14.20 5.36 -1.18
C HIS A 103 -13.99 6.27 0.04
N ARG A 104 -13.63 7.54 -0.18
CA ARG A 104 -13.46 8.52 0.92
C ARG A 104 -14.75 9.26 1.19
N GLY A 105 -15.16 9.33 2.46
CA GLY A 105 -16.29 10.17 2.90
C GLY A 105 -15.88 11.63 3.11
N LEU A 106 -14.67 11.88 3.66
CA LEU A 106 -14.10 13.22 3.88
C LEU A 106 -12.59 13.13 4.22
N SER A 107 -11.78 14.07 3.72
CA SER A 107 -10.42 14.33 4.22
C SER A 107 -10.54 15.17 5.50
N ILE A 108 -9.93 14.76 6.61
CA ILE A 108 -10.04 15.50 7.90
C ILE A 108 -9.48 16.93 7.77
N CYS A 109 -8.53 17.13 6.86
CA CYS A 109 -8.11 18.46 6.42
C CYS A 109 -8.43 18.59 4.93
N GLU A 110 -9.58 19.15 4.56
CA GLU A 110 -9.78 19.66 3.20
C GLU A 110 -9.14 21.04 3.11
N ASP A 111 -7.93 21.09 2.56
CA ASP A 111 -7.34 22.32 2.08
C ASP A 111 -7.61 22.42 0.56
N PRO A 112 -8.31 23.45 0.05
CA PRO A 112 -8.69 23.54 -1.36
C PRO A 112 -7.51 23.61 -2.35
N GLY A 113 -6.27 23.68 -1.87
CA GLY A 113 -5.04 23.70 -2.69
C GLY A 113 -4.45 22.34 -3.07
N ALA A 114 -5.04 21.21 -2.65
CA ALA A 114 -4.47 19.86 -2.80
C ALA A 114 -4.31 19.36 -4.27
N ASP A 115 -4.78 20.10 -5.26
CA ASP A 115 -4.54 19.81 -6.68
C ASP A 115 -3.09 20.06 -7.11
N ARG A 116 -2.25 20.71 -6.28
CA ARG A 116 -0.84 21.00 -6.59
C ARG A 116 0.16 19.90 -6.27
N VAL A 117 -0.19 18.85 -5.51
CA VAL A 117 0.75 17.76 -5.14
C VAL A 117 0.94 16.73 -6.28
N ARG A 118 0.30 16.94 -7.43
CA ARG A 118 0.35 16.02 -8.59
C ARG A 118 1.75 15.82 -9.20
N SER A 119 2.74 16.68 -8.91
CA SER A 119 4.05 16.65 -9.59
C SER A 119 5.17 15.92 -8.84
N ASP A 120 5.05 15.68 -7.53
CA ASP A 120 6.26 15.47 -6.70
C ASP A 120 6.46 14.04 -6.18
N VAL A 121 5.55 13.10 -6.46
CA VAL A 121 5.64 11.69 -6.00
C VAL A 121 5.91 10.71 -7.15
N GLN A 122 6.65 11.16 -8.16
CA GLN A 122 7.25 10.30 -9.18
C GLN A 122 8.76 10.49 -9.11
N GLN A 123 9.40 9.99 -8.05
CA GLN A 123 10.86 9.92 -8.04
C GLN A 123 11.32 8.64 -8.76
N PRO A 124 12.34 8.74 -9.64
CA PRO A 124 12.82 7.68 -10.51
C PRO A 124 13.44 6.49 -9.77
#